data_AF-A0A1I8C766-F1
#
_entry.id   AF-A0A1I8C766-F1
#
_cell.length_a   1.000
_cell.length_b   1.000
_cell.length_c   1.000
_cell.angle_alpha   90.00
_cell.angle_beta   90.00
_cell.angle_gamma   90.00
#
_symmetry.space_group_name_H-M   'P 1'
#
loop_
_entity.id
_entity.type
_entity.pdbx_description
1 polymer ?
#
loop_
_entity_poly.entity_id
_entity_poly.type
_entity_poly.pdbx_seq_one_letter_code
_entity_poly.pdbx_strand_id
1 'polypeptide(L)'
;MAFPHGDGDKDMFDVEGKDFYKNVSTDAKKNIQAILTNKTLSKQEIEDKIDEYFNNDASAADKAVYEKMKPLIAAKEAAIIKAIDDAVNNSSLTPAQKALYASFRAVYTNKELTFQETRDQLKTLATAADQKVAGDSKAVEKFIMQIIKAQVKSS
;
A
#
# COMPACT_ATOMS: atom_id res chain seq x y z
N MET A 1 -13.03 -3.30 5.70
CA MET A 1 -12.23 -4.13 4.79
C MET A 1 -11.06 -4.65 5.58
N ALA A 2 -11.00 -5.96 5.79
CA ALA A 2 -9.79 -6.60 6.28
C ALA A 2 -8.77 -6.50 5.15
N PHE A 3 -7.55 -6.07 5.46
CA PHE A 3 -6.43 -6.44 4.60
C PHE A 3 -6.47 -7.97 4.53
N PRO A 4 -6.48 -8.56 3.32
CA PRO A 4 -6.46 -10.00 3.21
C PRO A 4 -5.21 -10.48 3.97
N HIS A 5 -5.46 -11.12 5.10
CA HIS A 5 -4.61 -12.17 5.64
C HIS A 5 -5.32 -13.44 5.20
N GLY A 6 -5.05 -13.83 3.97
CA GLY A 6 -5.55 -15.07 3.39
C GLY A 6 -4.37 -15.73 2.73
N ASP A 7 -4.17 -17.01 3.01
CA ASP A 7 -3.06 -17.89 2.58
C ASP A 7 -2.64 -17.87 1.08
N GLY A 8 -3.18 -16.98 0.26
CA GLY A 8 -2.69 -16.58 -1.06
C GLY A 8 -1.74 -15.36 -1.10
N ASP A 9 -1.38 -14.76 0.04
CA ASP A 9 -0.53 -13.54 0.15
C ASP A 9 0.95 -13.70 -0.25
N LYS A 10 1.33 -14.74 -1.02
CA LYS A 10 2.72 -14.94 -1.45
C LYS A 10 3.12 -14.17 -2.72
N ASP A 11 2.14 -13.55 -3.40
CA ASP A 11 2.35 -12.93 -4.71
C ASP A 11 2.22 -11.40 -4.72
N MET A 12 1.95 -10.75 -3.57
CA MET A 12 1.91 -9.28 -3.49
C MET A 12 3.29 -8.63 -3.26
N PHE A 13 4.31 -9.44 -2.92
CA PHE A 13 5.69 -9.01 -2.94
C PHE A 13 6.36 -9.52 -4.20
N ASP A 14 6.61 -8.57 -5.08
CA ASP A 14 7.31 -8.71 -6.35
C ASP A 14 8.70 -9.36 -6.20
N VAL A 15 9.34 -9.71 -7.32
CA VAL A 15 10.71 -10.28 -7.37
C VAL A 15 11.70 -9.46 -6.55
N GLU A 16 11.56 -8.14 -6.53
CA GLU A 16 12.41 -7.19 -5.79
C GLU A 16 12.09 -7.13 -4.29
N GLY A 17 10.82 -7.26 -3.89
CA GLY A 17 10.44 -7.42 -2.49
C GLY A 17 10.96 -8.76 -1.95
N LYS A 18 10.87 -9.82 -2.77
CA LYS A 18 11.50 -11.11 -2.49
C LYS A 18 13.02 -10.99 -2.43
N ASP A 19 13.66 -10.20 -3.27
CA ASP A 19 15.11 -10.00 -3.24
C ASP A 19 15.57 -9.14 -2.08
N PHE A 20 14.82 -8.11 -1.69
CA PHE A 20 15.04 -7.39 -0.44
C PHE A 20 14.94 -8.35 0.75
N TYR A 21 13.84 -9.09 0.87
CA TYR A 21 13.64 -10.08 1.92
C TYR A 21 14.58 -11.29 1.83
N LYS A 22 15.27 -11.54 0.72
CA LYS A 22 16.35 -12.56 0.67
C LYS A 22 17.68 -11.99 1.15
N ASN A 23 17.94 -10.72 0.86
CA ASN A 23 19.25 -10.09 1.05
C ASN A 23 19.40 -9.35 2.39
N VAL A 24 18.31 -9.04 3.09
CA VAL A 24 18.36 -8.54 4.47
C VAL A 24 18.46 -9.69 5.47
N SER A 25 19.14 -9.45 6.59
CA SER A 25 19.31 -10.40 7.69
C SER A 25 17.99 -10.76 8.37
N THR A 26 17.95 -11.89 9.08
CA THR A 26 16.77 -12.30 9.86
C THR A 26 16.41 -11.28 10.93
N ASP A 27 17.42 -10.66 11.55
CA ASP A 27 17.21 -9.62 12.57
C ASP A 27 16.62 -8.35 11.96
N ALA A 28 17.08 -7.93 10.78
CA ALA A 28 16.47 -6.83 10.05
C ALA A 28 15.00 -7.11 9.70
N LYS A 29 14.67 -8.32 9.22
CA LYS A 29 13.27 -8.71 8.95
C LYS A 29 12.39 -8.61 10.18
N LYS A 30 12.88 -9.11 11.32
CA LYS A 30 12.12 -9.11 12.57
C LYS A 30 11.83 -7.69 13.05
N ASN A 31 12.81 -6.79 12.96
CA ASN A 31 12.65 -5.39 13.35
C ASN A 31 11.69 -4.64 12.40
N ILE A 32 11.86 -4.81 11.09
CA ILE A 32 10.94 -4.24 10.09
C ILE A 32 9.51 -4.74 10.32
N GLN A 33 9.33 -6.04 10.57
CA GLN A 33 8.01 -6.61 10.84
C GLN A 33 7.39 -6.04 12.12
N ALA A 34 8.19 -5.84 13.17
CA ALA A 34 7.71 -5.22 14.41
C ALA A 34 7.25 -3.77 14.19
N ILE A 35 7.94 -3.01 13.34
CA ILE A 35 7.54 -1.65 12.97
C ILE A 35 6.24 -1.67 12.14
N LEU A 36 6.19 -2.49 11.07
CA LEU A 36 5.05 -2.57 10.16
C LEU A 36 3.75 -3.07 10.80
N THR A 37 3.86 -3.92 11.83
CA THR A 37 2.68 -4.47 12.53
C THR A 37 2.17 -3.57 13.66
N ASN A 38 2.87 -2.47 13.96
CA ASN A 38 2.42 -1.52 14.96
C ASN A 38 1.26 -0.66 14.43
N LYS A 39 0.06 -0.97 14.92
CA LYS A 39 -1.19 -0.32 14.51
C LYS A 39 -1.35 1.12 15.00
N THR A 40 -0.50 1.57 15.93
CA THR A 40 -0.56 2.93 16.47
C THR A 40 0.25 3.93 15.65
N LEU A 41 1.10 3.45 14.74
CA LEU A 41 1.92 4.31 13.90
C LEU A 41 1.17 4.68 12.62
N SER A 42 1.35 5.93 12.21
CA SER A 42 1.04 6.42 10.88
C SER A 42 2.00 5.85 9.83
N LYS A 43 1.64 5.96 8.55
CA LYS A 43 2.51 5.54 7.45
C LYS A 43 3.82 6.33 7.47
N GLN A 44 3.78 7.62 7.77
CA GLN A 44 4.98 8.45 7.92
C GLN A 44 5.86 7.95 9.06
N GLU A 45 5.30 7.70 10.24
CA GLU A 45 6.09 7.20 11.39
C GLU A 45 6.67 5.80 11.14
N ILE A 46 5.97 4.95 10.37
CA ILE A 46 6.50 3.66 9.94
C ILE A 46 7.72 3.86 9.04
N GLU A 47 7.61 4.73 8.03
CA GLU A 47 8.72 5.05 7.12
C GLU A 47 9.91 5.61 7.91
N ASP A 48 9.66 6.55 8.82
CA ASP A 48 10.69 7.19 9.65
C ASP A 48 11.38 6.18 10.58
N LYS A 49 10.64 5.24 11.20
CA LYS A 49 11.22 4.21 12.06
C LYS A 49 12.02 3.16 11.29
N ILE A 50 11.59 2.82 10.07
CA ILE A 50 12.37 1.93 9.21
C ILE A 50 13.67 2.63 8.81
N ASP A 51 13.60 3.91 8.43
CA ASP A 51 14.77 4.73 8.15
C ASP A 51 15.72 4.83 9.35
N GLU A 52 15.18 5.07 10.54
CA GLU A 52 15.95 5.14 11.79
C GLU A 52 16.68 3.82 12.07
N TYR A 53 15.96 2.69 11.98
CA TYR A 53 16.53 1.36 12.17
C TYR A 53 17.72 1.09 11.23
N PHE A 54 17.56 1.36 9.93
CA PHE A 54 18.62 1.12 8.95
C PHE A 54 19.79 2.11 9.08
N ASN A 55 19.58 3.27 9.69
CA ASN A 55 20.65 4.24 9.92
C ASN A 55 21.45 3.98 11.18
N ASN A 56 20.81 3.46 12.24
CA ASN A 56 21.40 3.39 13.58
C ASN A 56 21.72 1.96 14.04
N ASP A 57 20.84 1.00 13.75
CA ASP A 57 20.86 -0.33 14.39
C ASP A 57 21.19 -1.46 13.43
N ALA A 58 20.91 -1.28 12.13
CA ALA A 58 21.15 -2.31 11.13
C ALA A 58 22.65 -2.49 10.82
N SER A 59 23.02 -3.68 10.36
CA SER A 59 24.36 -3.93 9.86
C SER A 59 24.65 -3.10 8.60
N ALA A 60 25.93 -2.82 8.32
CA ALA A 60 26.32 -2.10 7.10
C ALA A 60 25.84 -2.82 5.81
N ALA A 61 25.79 -4.15 5.82
CA ALA A 61 25.26 -4.94 4.71
C ALA A 61 23.75 -4.73 4.53
N ASP A 62 22.98 -4.78 5.63
CA ASP A 62 21.54 -4.55 5.62
C ASP A 62 21.19 -3.12 5.17
N LYS A 63 21.96 -2.13 5.65
CA LYS A 63 21.83 -0.73 5.22
C LYS A 63 22.03 -0.57 3.72
N ALA A 64 23.08 -1.18 3.15
CA ALA A 64 23.35 -1.11 1.71
C ALA A 64 22.24 -1.77 0.86
N VAL A 65 21.58 -2.80 1.38
CA VAL A 65 20.41 -3.41 0.73
C VAL A 65 19.21 -2.47 0.80
N TYR A 66 18.97 -1.84 1.96
CA TYR A 66 17.89 -0.88 2.14
C TYR A 66 18.03 0.38 1.27
N GLU A 67 19.22 0.96 1.19
CA GLU A 67 19.50 2.15 0.37
C GLU A 67 19.20 1.90 -1.12
N LYS A 68 19.41 0.68 -1.61
CA LYS A 68 19.05 0.28 -2.98
C LYS A 68 17.55 0.04 -3.14
N MET A 69 16.89 -0.50 -2.12
CA MET A 69 15.48 -0.88 -2.19
C MET A 69 14.53 0.31 -2.01
N LYS A 70 14.85 1.24 -1.11
CA LYS A 70 14.02 2.40 -0.79
C LYS A 70 13.53 3.18 -2.03
N PRO A 71 14.38 3.58 -2.99
CA PRO A 71 13.92 4.27 -4.19
C PRO A 71 13.07 3.39 -5.11
N LEU A 72 13.31 2.07 -5.16
CA LEU A 72 12.51 1.13 -5.95
C LEU A 72 11.09 0.99 -5.41
N ILE A 73 10.93 0.93 -4.08
CA ILE A 73 9.61 0.90 -3.42
C ILE A 73 8.84 2.18 -3.76
N ALA A 74 9.47 3.35 -3.61
CA ALA A 74 8.83 4.63 -3.91
C ALA A 74 8.43 4.73 -5.40
N ALA A 75 9.29 4.29 -6.31
CA ALA A 75 9.01 4.27 -7.74
C ALA A 75 7.85 3.33 -8.09
N LYS A 76 7.80 2.13 -7.50
CA LYS A 76 6.72 1.17 -7.73
C LYS A 76 5.39 1.63 -7.15
N GLU A 77 5.39 2.18 -5.95
CA GLU A 77 4.18 2.77 -5.37
C GLU A 77 3.63 3.87 -6.28
N ALA A 78 4.49 4.80 -6.72
CA ALA A 78 4.11 5.85 -7.65
C ALA A 78 3.59 5.30 -8.99
N ALA A 79 4.23 4.26 -9.54
CA ALA A 79 3.82 3.62 -10.79
C ALA A 79 2.45 2.94 -10.67
N ILE A 80 2.18 2.24 -9.57
CA ILE A 80 0.89 1.59 -9.31
C ILE A 80 -0.21 2.65 -9.15
N ILE A 81 0.02 3.69 -8.33
CA ILE A 81 -0.95 4.79 -8.16
C ILE A 81 -1.25 5.43 -9.50
N LYS A 82 -0.22 5.75 -10.29
CA LYS A 82 -0.38 6.33 -11.63
C LYS A 82 -1.18 5.42 -12.56
N ALA A 83 -0.90 4.12 -12.57
CA ALA A 83 -1.63 3.16 -13.40
C ALA A 83 -3.11 3.09 -13.01
N ILE A 84 -3.43 3.16 -11.71
CA ILE A 84 -4.82 3.21 -11.25
C ILE A 84 -5.47 4.54 -11.64
N ASP A 85 -4.79 5.68 -11.46
CA ASP A 85 -5.29 6.99 -11.87
C ASP A 85 -5.62 7.04 -13.36
N ASP A 86 -4.69 6.59 -14.20
CA ASP A 86 -4.87 6.53 -15.66
C ASP A 86 -6.03 5.59 -16.02
N ALA A 87 -6.12 4.42 -15.37
CA ALA A 87 -7.21 3.48 -15.62
C ALA A 87 -8.57 4.05 -15.19
N VAL A 88 -8.67 4.70 -14.03
CA VAL A 88 -9.91 5.31 -13.55
C VAL A 88 -10.34 6.45 -14.47
N ASN A 89 -9.41 7.31 -14.89
CA ASN A 89 -9.70 8.42 -15.79
C ASN A 89 -10.26 7.92 -17.13
N ASN A 90 -9.66 6.86 -17.69
CA ASN A 90 -10.07 6.27 -18.97
C ASN A 90 -11.20 5.23 -18.86
N SER A 91 -11.65 4.89 -17.65
CA SER A 91 -12.69 3.89 -17.44
C SER A 91 -14.09 4.39 -17.75
N SER A 92 -15.01 3.42 -17.90
CA SER A 92 -16.45 3.62 -17.93
C SER A 92 -17.09 3.78 -16.55
N LEU A 93 -16.29 3.96 -15.48
CA LEU A 93 -16.82 4.26 -14.15
C LEU A 93 -17.66 5.53 -14.20
N THR A 94 -18.74 5.54 -13.42
CA THR A 94 -19.61 6.71 -13.32
C THR A 94 -18.87 7.90 -12.68
N PRO A 95 -19.32 9.16 -12.89
CA PRO A 95 -18.73 10.30 -12.21
C PRO A 95 -18.71 10.16 -10.68
N ALA A 96 -19.75 9.54 -10.09
CA ALA A 96 -19.81 9.25 -8.67
C ALA A 96 -18.74 8.23 -8.22
N GLN A 97 -18.52 7.18 -9.01
CA GLN A 97 -17.48 6.18 -8.75
C GLN A 97 -16.07 6.75 -8.90
N LYS A 98 -15.83 7.63 -9.89
CA LYS A 98 -14.55 8.35 -10.04
C LYS A 98 -14.30 9.31 -8.87
N ALA A 99 -15.34 9.99 -8.38
CA ALA A 99 -15.24 10.83 -7.18
C ALA A 99 -14.98 10.00 -5.91
N LEU A 100 -15.61 8.82 -5.77
CA LEU A 100 -15.34 7.89 -4.68
C LEU A 100 -13.89 7.40 -4.71
N TYR A 101 -13.37 7.06 -5.89
CA TYR A 101 -11.96 6.72 -6.07
C TYR A 101 -11.04 7.85 -5.62
N ALA A 102 -11.31 9.10 -6.04
CA ALA A 102 -10.49 10.25 -5.63
C ALA A 102 -10.44 10.41 -4.10
N SER A 103 -11.56 10.18 -3.41
CA SER A 103 -11.61 10.18 -1.94
C SER A 103 -10.81 9.02 -1.33
N PHE A 104 -10.93 7.80 -1.87
CA PHE A 104 -10.11 6.67 -1.42
C PHE A 104 -8.61 6.92 -1.63
N ARG A 105 -8.24 7.49 -2.78
CA ARG A 105 -6.86 7.88 -3.10
C ARG A 105 -6.34 8.89 -2.10
N ALA A 106 -7.10 9.96 -1.82
CA ALA A 106 -6.70 10.99 -0.87
C ALA A 106 -6.42 10.42 0.54
N VAL A 107 -7.29 9.52 1.02
CA VAL A 107 -7.10 8.83 2.30
C VAL A 107 -5.87 7.92 2.27
N TYR A 108 -5.67 7.15 1.20
CA TYR A 108 -4.52 6.25 1.05
C TYR A 108 -3.18 7.00 0.98
N THR A 109 -3.13 8.13 0.28
CA THR A 109 -1.91 8.93 0.14
C THR A 109 -1.62 9.80 1.36
N ASN A 110 -2.56 9.91 2.30
CA ASN A 110 -2.33 10.65 3.54
C ASN A 110 -1.43 9.84 4.47
N LYS A 111 -0.17 10.26 4.59
CA LYS A 111 0.83 9.58 5.41
C LYS A 111 0.67 9.83 6.92
N GLU A 112 -0.10 10.83 7.31
CA GLU A 112 -0.30 11.22 8.72
C GLU A 112 -1.33 10.34 9.44
N LEU A 113 -2.17 9.63 8.67
CA LEU A 113 -3.18 8.75 9.26
C LEU A 113 -2.54 7.46 9.76
N THR A 114 -2.97 7.04 10.94
CA THR A 114 -2.72 5.67 11.41
C THR A 114 -3.45 4.65 10.53
N PHE A 115 -3.01 3.39 10.62
CA PHE A 115 -3.71 2.29 9.96
C PHE A 115 -5.19 2.22 10.35
N GLN A 116 -5.51 2.47 11.62
CA GLN A 116 -6.88 2.44 12.11
C GLN A 116 -7.71 3.58 11.53
N GLU A 117 -7.20 4.81 11.56
CA GLU A 117 -7.89 5.99 10.99
C GLU A 117 -8.09 5.83 9.49
N THR A 118 -7.06 5.39 8.77
CA THR A 118 -7.15 5.08 7.33
C THR A 118 -8.29 4.10 7.06
N ARG A 119 -8.34 2.98 7.79
CA ARG A 119 -9.37 1.96 7.63
C ARG A 119 -10.78 2.50 7.93
N ASP A 120 -10.90 3.29 8.99
CA ASP A 120 -12.20 3.80 9.45
C ASP A 120 -12.71 4.89 8.49
N GLN A 121 -11.84 5.74 7.96
CA GLN A 121 -12.18 6.71 6.90
C GLN A 121 -12.58 6.02 5.60
N LEU A 122 -11.81 5.02 5.14
CA LEU A 122 -12.18 4.23 3.94
C LEU A 122 -13.53 3.54 4.10
N LYS A 123 -13.81 2.94 5.28
CA LYS A 123 -15.10 2.31 5.55
C LYS A 123 -16.26 3.31 5.54
N THR A 124 -16.03 4.50 6.09
CA THR A 124 -17.01 5.58 6.11
C THR A 124 -17.33 6.05 4.69
N LEU A 125 -16.31 6.28 3.86
CA LEU A 125 -16.47 6.64 2.46
C LEU A 125 -17.23 5.56 1.66
N ALA A 126 -16.86 4.30 1.83
CA ALA A 126 -17.54 3.17 1.18
C ALA A 126 -19.02 3.09 1.56
N THR A 127 -19.33 3.21 2.85
CA THR A 127 -20.70 3.16 3.36
C THR A 127 -21.53 4.33 2.84
N ALA A 128 -20.97 5.55 2.83
CA ALA A 128 -21.64 6.73 2.32
C ALA A 128 -21.92 6.66 0.81
N ALA A 129 -21.03 6.02 0.04
CA ALA A 129 -21.27 5.76 -1.38
C ALA A 129 -22.39 4.73 -1.59
N ASP A 130 -22.35 3.61 -0.88
CA ASP A 130 -23.35 2.55 -1.01
C ASP A 130 -24.75 2.97 -0.54
N GLN A 131 -24.84 3.92 0.40
CA GLN A 131 -26.11 4.55 0.77
C GLN A 131 -26.75 5.35 -0.37
N LYS A 132 -25.94 5.93 -1.27
CA LYS A 132 -26.43 6.67 -2.43
C LYS A 132 -26.74 5.73 -3.59
N VAL A 133 -25.83 4.79 -3.86
CA VAL A 133 -25.97 3.80 -4.93
C VAL A 133 -25.37 2.49 -4.44
N ALA A 134 -26.22 1.50 -4.17
CA ALA A 134 -25.80 0.23 -3.63
C ALA A 134 -24.78 -0.48 -4.57
N GLY A 135 -23.59 -0.76 -4.05
CA GLY A 135 -22.55 -1.51 -4.77
C GLY A 135 -21.50 -0.65 -5.46
N ASP A 136 -21.60 0.67 -5.38
CA ASP A 136 -20.58 1.58 -5.94
C ASP A 136 -19.21 1.36 -5.27
N SER A 137 -19.18 1.14 -3.95
CA SER A 137 -17.92 0.90 -3.24
C SER A 137 -17.21 -0.36 -3.76
N LYS A 138 -17.99 -1.43 -3.98
CA LYS A 138 -17.50 -2.72 -4.47
C LYS A 138 -17.08 -2.65 -5.94
N ALA A 139 -17.77 -1.86 -6.76
CA ALA A 139 -17.39 -1.64 -8.15
C ALA A 139 -16.02 -0.95 -8.25
N VAL A 140 -15.83 0.11 -7.47
CA VAL A 140 -14.54 0.85 -7.39
C VAL A 140 -13.44 -0.04 -6.83
N GLU A 141 -13.68 -0.76 -5.72
CA GLU A 141 -12.71 -1.68 -5.11
C GLU A 141 -12.26 -2.77 -6.10
N LYS A 142 -13.22 -3.42 -6.78
CA LYS A 142 -12.92 -4.47 -7.77
C LYS A 142 -12.10 -3.92 -8.93
N PHE A 143 -12.41 -2.72 -9.40
CA PHE A 143 -11.67 -2.06 -10.47
C PHE A 143 -10.22 -1.81 -10.06
N ILE A 144 -9.99 -1.19 -8.90
CA ILE A 144 -8.64 -0.93 -8.35
C ILE A 144 -7.85 -2.24 -8.22
N MET A 145 -8.45 -3.28 -7.62
CA MET A 145 -7.78 -4.58 -7.45
C MET A 145 -7.38 -5.24 -8.77
N GLN A 146 -8.18 -5.08 -9.83
CA GLN A 146 -7.84 -5.63 -11.16
C GLN A 146 -6.60 -4.95 -11.73
N ILE A 147 -6.49 -3.63 -11.59
CA ILE A 147 -5.32 -2.87 -12.05
C ILE A 147 -4.08 -3.24 -11.25
N ILE A 148 -4.18 -3.32 -9.91
CA ILE A 148 -3.06 -3.75 -9.06
C ILE A 148 -2.58 -5.14 -9.48
N LYS A 149 -3.50 -6.10 -9.64
CA LYS A 149 -3.14 -7.46 -10.08
C LYS A 149 -2.48 -7.49 -11.45
N ALA A 150 -2.88 -6.61 -12.36
CA ALA A 150 -2.23 -6.50 -13.67
C ALA A 150 -0.80 -5.95 -13.53
N GLN A 151 -0.60 -4.89 -12.75
CA GLN A 151 0.72 -4.30 -12.53
C GLN A 151 1.69 -5.26 -11.83
N VAL A 152 1.20 -6.02 -10.84
CA VAL A 152 2.01 -7.01 -10.10
C VAL A 152 2.36 -8.23 -10.96
N LYS A 153 1.53 -8.61 -11.94
CA LYS A 153 1.83 -9.72 -12.87
C LYS A 153 2.73 -9.32 -14.04
N SER A 154 2.84 -8.03 -14.33
CA SER A 154 3.63 -7.49 -15.44
C SER A 154 5.03 -7.02 -15.02
N SER A 155 5.33 -7.08 -13.72
CA SER A 155 6.64 -6.78 -13.12
C SER A 155 7.42 -8.06 -12.87
#